data_AF-A0A2A4QG25-F1
#
_entry.id   AF-A0A2A4QG25-F1
#
_cell.length_a   1.000
_cell.length_b   1.000
_cell.length_c   1.000
_cell.angle_alpha   90.00
_cell.angle_beta   90.00
_cell.angle_gamma   90.00
#
_symmetry.space_group_name_H-M   'P 1'
#
loop_
_entity.id
_entity.type
_entity.pdbx_description
1 polymer ?
#
loop_
_entity_poly.entity_id
_entity_poly.type
_entity_poly.pdbx_seq_one_letter_code
_entity_poly.pdbx_strand_id
1 'polypeptide(L)'
;MGGRSSSRQSTTNRQSTANIVNDGDFAGLSGSVSIDESSEEIRDSNNTITETSTETNFEDAFNTDNSIVNENDNRVSYEDAFNTDNSTETNVEDAFNTDNSIVNEIDNRIVNDGDFAGSSGSITVLDGGALEIAESIALTALDNNALVVDRALDFGESAINEVGSVSVSAIDAINDNSARAMREVTDNSRFAIDSVNDFGSRVVGELSNVSGFAIDTVTDFSAEALEELTENTRVFSDNLTQVSQASMANNSQVLAAAAQSNSEDKAIIAELARNTSLAGQDIVAKSSEKMTMYMAIALAFGFVFMSFRSN
;
A
#
# COMPACT_ATOMS: atom_id res chain seq x y z
N MET A 1 -1.98 -37.07 29.80
CA MET A 1 -1.73 -35.77 30.45
C MET A 1 -0.91 -34.92 29.49
N GLY A 2 -1.37 -33.71 29.15
CA GLY A 2 -0.70 -32.84 28.19
C GLY A 2 -1.68 -31.84 27.57
N GLY A 3 -2.28 -31.00 28.42
CA GLY A 3 -3.28 -30.02 28.01
C GLY A 3 -2.68 -28.95 27.11
N ARG A 4 -3.33 -28.68 25.98
CA ARG A 4 -3.05 -27.56 25.10
C ARG A 4 -3.61 -26.28 25.74
N SER A 5 -2.73 -25.42 26.22
CA SER A 5 -3.09 -24.08 26.68
C SER A 5 -3.45 -23.20 25.48
N SER A 6 -4.74 -22.88 25.32
CA SER A 6 -5.18 -21.83 24.40
C SER A 6 -5.11 -20.48 25.13
N SER A 7 -4.08 -19.68 24.83
CA SER A 7 -4.01 -18.31 25.32
C SER A 7 -5.02 -17.46 24.57
N ARG A 8 -6.15 -17.16 25.20
CA ARG A 8 -7.09 -16.13 24.74
C ARG A 8 -6.54 -14.77 25.12
N GLN A 9 -5.88 -14.11 24.18
CA GLN A 9 -5.44 -12.72 24.32
C GLN A 9 -6.67 -11.81 24.24
N SER A 10 -7.08 -11.27 25.39
CA SER A 10 -8.16 -10.29 25.49
C SER A 10 -7.60 -8.90 25.20
N THR A 11 -7.87 -8.36 24.01
CA THR A 11 -7.56 -6.97 23.68
C THR A 11 -8.67 -6.07 24.20
N THR A 12 -8.42 -5.37 25.30
CA THR A 12 -9.34 -4.32 25.80
C THR A 12 -9.07 -3.05 25.02
N ASN A 13 -9.89 -2.76 24.01
CA ASN A 13 -9.81 -1.53 23.23
C ASN A 13 -10.51 -0.41 24.02
N ARG A 14 -9.75 0.40 24.75
CA ARG A 14 -10.27 1.63 25.37
C ARG A 14 -10.21 2.75 24.34
N GLN A 15 -11.26 2.83 23.53
CA GLN A 15 -11.47 3.97 22.63
C GLN A 15 -12.06 5.12 23.46
N SER A 16 -11.26 6.16 23.72
CA SER A 16 -11.77 7.43 24.26
C SER A 16 -12.25 8.26 23.07
N THR A 17 -13.57 8.30 22.85
CA THR A 17 -14.20 9.30 22.00
C THR A 17 -14.32 10.59 22.80
N ALA A 18 -13.51 11.59 22.47
CA ALA A 18 -13.77 12.95 22.90
C ALA A 18 -15.01 13.45 22.16
N ASN A 19 -16.17 13.43 22.82
CA ASN A 19 -17.32 14.23 22.38
C ASN A 19 -16.97 15.68 22.67
N ILE A 20 -16.49 16.40 21.65
CA ILE A 20 -16.44 17.86 21.70
C ILE A 20 -17.90 18.31 21.59
N VAL A 21 -18.53 18.57 22.73
CA VAL A 21 -19.82 19.24 22.76
C VAL A 21 -19.53 20.71 22.47
N ASN A 22 -19.93 21.17 21.29
CA ASN A 22 -19.88 22.58 20.96
C ASN A 22 -21.16 23.20 21.55
N ASP A 23 -21.05 23.79 22.74
CA ASP A 23 -22.19 24.28 23.54
C ASP A 23 -22.22 25.82 23.68
N GLY A 24 -21.35 26.53 22.97
CA GLY A 24 -21.39 27.99 22.86
C GLY A 24 -22.37 28.49 21.80
N ASP A 25 -22.76 29.76 21.90
CA ASP A 25 -23.74 30.44 21.03
C ASP A 25 -23.40 30.43 19.51
N PHE A 26 -22.20 29.96 19.15
CA PHE A 26 -21.74 29.85 17.77
C PHE A 26 -21.51 28.40 17.31
N ALA A 27 -22.01 27.41 18.07
CA ALA A 27 -21.86 26.00 17.76
C ALA A 27 -22.60 25.59 16.47
N GLY A 28 -21.85 25.24 15.43
CA GLY A 28 -22.37 24.72 14.15
C GLY A 28 -22.40 25.72 12.99
N LEU A 29 -21.98 26.97 13.20
CA LEU A 29 -21.86 27.96 12.12
C LEU A 29 -20.58 27.69 11.32
N SER A 30 -20.74 27.25 10.07
CA SER A 30 -19.66 27.14 9.08
C SER A 30 -19.69 28.36 8.15
N GLY A 31 -19.03 29.42 8.59
CA GLY A 31 -18.90 30.70 7.89
C GLY A 31 -18.26 31.75 8.80
N SER A 32 -17.71 32.83 8.22
CA SER A 32 -17.15 33.95 9.00
C SER A 32 -18.26 34.66 9.77
N VAL A 33 -18.20 34.61 11.10
CA VAL A 33 -19.07 35.38 11.99
C VAL A 33 -18.52 36.80 12.09
N SER A 34 -19.29 37.78 11.63
CA SER A 34 -19.03 39.20 11.90
C SER A 34 -19.95 39.66 13.02
N ILE A 35 -19.38 40.00 14.18
CA ILE A 35 -20.09 40.61 15.30
C ILE A 35 -20.00 42.13 15.09
N ASP A 36 -21.16 42.78 14.95
CA ASP A 36 -21.30 44.23 14.87
C ASP A 36 -21.52 44.78 16.28
N GLU A 37 -20.48 45.38 16.86
CA GLU A 37 -20.51 45.99 18.20
C GLU A 37 -20.96 47.47 18.17
N SER A 38 -21.76 47.89 17.19
CA SER A 38 -22.15 49.31 17.03
C SER A 38 -23.17 49.86 18.04
N SER A 39 -23.49 49.15 19.13
CA SER A 39 -24.29 49.71 20.23
C SER A 39 -23.43 49.96 21.48
N GLU A 40 -22.65 51.05 21.46
CA GLU A 40 -22.14 51.67 22.69
C GLU A 40 -23.29 52.41 23.39
N GLU A 41 -23.90 51.78 24.40
CA GLU A 41 -24.72 52.51 25.37
C GLU A 41 -23.78 53.27 26.31
N ILE A 42 -23.40 54.49 25.93
CA ILE A 42 -22.72 55.42 26.84
C ILE A 42 -23.76 55.85 27.89
N ARG A 43 -23.71 55.23 29.07
CA ARG A 43 -24.37 55.76 30.26
C ARG A 43 -23.52 56.90 30.81
N ASP A 44 -23.83 58.12 30.38
CA ASP A 44 -23.34 59.32 31.05
C ASP A 44 -24.11 59.49 32.37
N SER A 45 -23.39 59.44 33.50
CA SER A 45 -23.91 59.64 34.84
C SER A 45 -23.93 61.13 35.22
N ASN A 46 -24.47 61.98 34.34
CA ASN A 46 -24.77 63.37 34.65
C ASN A 46 -26.28 63.57 34.83
N ASN A 47 -26.69 63.53 36.10
CA ASN A 47 -28.04 63.84 36.54
C ASN A 47 -28.35 65.33 36.31
N THR A 48 -28.99 65.66 35.20
CA THR A 48 -29.72 66.93 35.04
C THR A 48 -31.07 66.60 34.43
N ILE A 49 -32.07 66.45 35.29
CA ILE A 49 -33.46 66.29 34.86
C ILE A 49 -34.08 67.69 34.87
N THR A 50 -34.35 68.24 33.68
CA THR A 50 -35.22 69.40 33.52
C THR A 50 -36.63 68.88 33.25
N GLU A 51 -37.46 68.76 34.28
CA GLU A 51 -38.88 68.44 34.09
C GLU A 51 -39.65 69.73 33.80
N THR A 52 -40.14 69.86 32.56
CA THR A 52 -41.15 70.88 32.20
C THR A 52 -42.49 70.18 32.07
N SER A 53 -43.29 70.22 33.14
CA SER A 53 -44.66 69.71 33.12
C SER A 53 -45.60 70.85 32.71
N THR A 54 -46.27 70.70 31.57
CA THR A 54 -47.33 71.63 31.12
C THR A 54 -48.66 70.90 31.22
N GLU A 55 -49.42 71.13 32.29
CA GLU A 55 -50.80 70.62 32.40
C GLU A 55 -51.77 71.67 31.86
N THR A 56 -52.32 71.41 30.67
CA THR A 56 -53.45 72.17 30.13
C THR A 56 -54.75 71.44 30.48
N ASN A 57 -55.44 71.89 31.53
CA ASN A 57 -56.80 71.46 31.84
C ASN A 57 -57.78 72.30 31.01
N PHE A 58 -58.44 71.65 30.04
CA PHE A 58 -59.60 72.23 29.35
C PHE A 58 -60.87 71.75 30.05
N GLU A 59 -61.42 72.59 30.92
CA GLU A 59 -62.79 72.41 31.38
C GLU A 59 -63.75 73.19 30.48
N ASP A 60 -64.67 72.43 29.89
CA ASP A 60 -65.72 72.91 29.00
C ASP A 60 -66.58 73.98 29.68
N ALA A 61 -66.81 75.04 28.91
CA ALA A 61 -67.54 76.24 29.28
C ALA A 61 -68.97 75.95 29.76
N PHE A 62 -69.37 76.56 30.88
CA PHE A 62 -70.60 77.36 31.03
C PHE A 62 -70.71 77.91 32.47
N ASN A 63 -69.82 78.83 32.87
CA ASN A 63 -70.27 80.00 33.64
C ASN A 63 -69.26 81.14 33.63
N THR A 64 -69.77 82.29 33.22
CA THR A 64 -69.28 83.66 33.22
C THR A 64 -68.40 84.05 34.42
N ASP A 65 -67.08 83.95 34.27
CA ASP A 65 -66.16 85.00 34.73
C ASP A 65 -64.86 84.90 33.93
N ASN A 66 -64.49 85.97 33.23
CA ASN A 66 -63.30 85.99 32.37
C ASN A 66 -62.06 86.36 33.20
N SER A 67 -61.83 85.61 34.28
CA SER A 67 -60.57 85.64 35.01
C SER A 67 -59.77 84.39 34.62
N ILE A 68 -58.79 84.57 33.74
CA ILE A 68 -57.69 83.61 33.68
C ILE A 68 -56.95 83.77 35.01
N VAL A 69 -57.25 82.90 35.98
CA VAL A 69 -56.40 82.74 37.15
C VAL A 69 -55.24 81.87 36.67
N ASN A 70 -54.19 82.53 36.21
CA ASN A 70 -52.92 81.87 35.93
C ASN A 70 -52.22 81.69 37.29
N GLU A 71 -52.56 80.61 38.01
CA GLU A 71 -51.77 80.15 39.15
C GLU A 71 -50.49 79.49 38.61
N ASN A 72 -49.60 80.33 38.07
CA ASN A 72 -48.22 79.94 37.83
C ASN A 72 -47.53 79.88 39.19
N ASP A 73 -47.67 78.74 39.88
CA ASP A 73 -46.80 78.37 40.99
C ASP A 73 -45.42 77.98 40.42
N ASN A 74 -44.69 78.99 39.97
CA ASN A 74 -43.32 78.85 39.51
C ASN A 74 -42.39 78.75 40.73
N ARG A 75 -42.46 77.62 41.43
CA ARG A 75 -41.52 77.29 42.51
C ARG A 75 -40.22 76.81 41.88
N VAL A 76 -39.31 77.76 41.65
CA VAL A 76 -37.91 77.44 41.40
C VAL A 76 -37.26 77.15 42.75
N SER A 77 -37.10 75.87 43.07
CA SER A 77 -36.34 75.44 44.25
C SER A 77 -34.86 75.43 43.92
N TYR A 78 -34.11 76.38 44.47
CA TYR A 78 -32.65 76.31 44.49
C TYR A 78 -32.25 75.60 45.77
N GLU A 79 -32.02 74.28 45.69
CA GLU A 79 -31.34 73.57 46.77
C GLU A 79 -29.85 73.86 46.66
N ASP A 80 -29.42 74.97 47.25
CA ASP A 80 -28.00 75.20 47.54
C ASP A 80 -27.69 74.58 48.91
N ALA A 81 -26.67 73.71 48.97
CA ALA A 81 -26.35 72.91 50.16
C ALA A 81 -25.79 73.73 51.35
N PHE A 82 -25.79 75.06 51.24
CA PHE A 82 -25.46 75.98 52.31
C PHE A 82 -26.74 76.67 52.78
N ASN A 83 -27.12 76.34 54.01
CA ASN A 83 -28.30 76.76 54.77
C ASN A 83 -28.47 78.30 54.86
N THR A 84 -28.79 78.94 53.74
CA THR A 84 -29.14 80.37 53.66
C THR A 84 -30.65 80.46 53.50
N ASP A 85 -31.33 80.55 54.64
CA ASP A 85 -32.76 80.77 54.73
C ASP A 85 -33.12 82.11 54.07
N ASN A 86 -33.66 82.05 52.85
CA ASN A 86 -34.16 83.23 52.13
C ASN A 86 -35.69 83.22 52.12
N SER A 87 -36.30 82.98 53.29
CA SER A 87 -37.73 83.18 53.49
C SER A 87 -38.02 84.67 53.72
N THR A 88 -38.76 85.27 52.81
CA THR A 88 -39.34 86.61 53.01
C THR A 88 -40.81 86.45 53.40
N GLU A 89 -41.14 86.68 54.66
CA GLU A 89 -42.52 86.74 55.16
C GLU A 89 -43.08 88.15 54.88
N THR A 90 -44.11 88.24 54.03
CA THR A 90 -44.76 89.51 53.70
C THR A 90 -46.10 89.58 54.42
N ASN A 91 -46.15 90.24 55.58
CA ASN A 91 -47.42 90.55 56.26
C ASN A 91 -48.00 91.83 55.66
N VAL A 92 -49.13 91.71 54.97
CA VAL A 92 -49.90 92.84 54.45
C VAL A 92 -51.05 93.12 55.42
N GLU A 93 -50.83 94.02 56.38
CA GLU A 93 -51.90 94.67 57.14
C GLU A 93 -52.25 96.00 56.47
N ASP A 94 -53.36 96.00 55.74
CA ASP A 94 -53.85 97.16 55.00
C ASP A 94 -54.75 98.02 55.90
N ALA A 95 -54.25 99.18 56.33
CA ALA A 95 -55.08 100.27 56.87
C ALA A 95 -54.45 101.64 56.61
N PHE A 96 -54.73 102.15 55.41
CA PHE A 96 -54.80 103.55 55.03
C PHE A 96 -53.56 104.43 55.25
N ASN A 97 -53.00 104.80 54.10
CA ASN A 97 -52.25 106.03 53.82
C ASN A 97 -50.73 105.94 54.01
N THR A 98 -50.06 105.15 53.16
CA THR A 98 -48.64 105.35 52.85
C THR A 98 -48.39 104.91 51.40
N ASP A 99 -47.62 105.72 50.69
CA ASP A 99 -47.12 105.54 49.33
C ASP A 99 -46.63 104.10 49.11
N ASN A 100 -47.29 103.37 48.20
CA ASN A 100 -47.03 101.96 47.93
C ASN A 100 -45.95 101.81 46.85
N SER A 101 -44.84 102.55 46.99
CA SER A 101 -43.63 102.29 46.21
C SER A 101 -42.81 101.25 46.95
N ILE A 102 -42.93 99.98 46.56
CA ILE A 102 -41.92 98.98 46.89
C ILE A 102 -40.69 99.33 46.05
N VAL A 103 -39.76 100.09 46.63
CA VAL A 103 -38.40 100.18 46.10
C VAL A 103 -37.68 98.93 46.60
N ASN A 104 -37.65 97.91 45.76
CA ASN A 104 -36.73 96.79 45.96
C ASN A 104 -35.32 97.29 45.66
N GLU A 105 -34.64 97.84 46.67
CA GLU A 105 -33.19 97.97 46.65
C GLU A 105 -32.60 96.57 46.79
N ILE A 106 -32.53 95.84 45.67
CA ILE A 106 -31.76 94.59 45.62
C ILE A 106 -30.29 94.99 45.69
N ASP A 107 -29.73 94.87 46.87
CA ASP A 107 -28.32 95.14 47.12
C ASP A 107 -27.46 93.99 46.56
N ASN A 108 -27.13 94.05 45.27
CA ASN A 108 -26.24 93.07 44.58
C ASN A 108 -24.76 93.24 44.98
N ARG A 109 -24.47 93.67 46.21
CA ARG A 109 -23.11 93.70 46.74
C ARG A 109 -22.71 92.27 47.08
N ILE A 110 -21.90 91.68 46.20
CA ILE A 110 -21.12 90.49 46.54
C ILE A 110 -20.05 90.95 47.54
N VAL A 111 -20.32 90.75 48.82
CA VAL A 111 -19.33 90.93 49.88
C VAL A 111 -18.38 89.74 49.79
N ASN A 112 -17.17 89.97 49.27
CA ASN A 112 -16.10 88.99 49.29
C ASN A 112 -15.22 89.35 50.48
N ASP A 113 -15.43 88.67 51.61
CA ASP A 113 -14.76 88.88 52.90
C ASP A 113 -13.92 87.67 53.36
N GLY A 114 -13.71 86.71 52.46
CA GLY A 114 -12.83 85.56 52.70
C GLY A 114 -11.33 85.85 52.50
N ASP A 115 -10.48 84.87 52.80
CA ASP A 115 -9.00 84.95 52.73
C ASP A 115 -8.43 85.31 51.33
N PHE A 116 -9.29 85.37 50.32
CA PHE A 116 -8.96 85.69 48.93
C PHE A 116 -9.60 87.01 48.45
N ALA A 117 -10.24 87.78 49.34
CA ALA A 117 -10.86 89.06 49.04
C ALA A 117 -9.85 90.09 48.50
N GLY A 118 -10.15 90.70 47.35
CA GLY A 118 -9.30 91.73 46.73
C GLY A 118 -8.19 91.21 45.80
N SER A 119 -8.05 89.88 45.66
CA SER A 119 -7.16 89.29 44.65
C SER A 119 -7.79 89.41 43.25
N SER A 120 -7.35 90.41 42.47
CA SER A 120 -7.70 90.53 41.06
C SER A 120 -6.68 89.79 40.19
N GLY A 121 -6.89 88.50 39.99
CA GLY A 121 -6.03 87.59 39.21
C GLY A 121 -6.52 86.15 39.32
N SER A 122 -5.94 85.23 38.54
CA SER A 122 -6.23 83.79 38.74
C SER A 122 -5.59 83.33 40.05
N ILE A 123 -6.42 82.83 40.98
CA ILE A 123 -5.97 82.22 42.22
C ILE A 123 -5.85 80.72 41.97
N THR A 124 -4.64 80.19 41.98
CA THR A 124 -4.39 78.74 41.92
C THR A 124 -4.15 78.23 43.33
N VAL A 125 -5.16 77.58 43.91
CA VAL A 125 -5.00 76.88 45.20
C VAL A 125 -4.40 75.50 44.88
N LEU A 126 -3.12 75.32 45.18
CA LEU A 126 -2.46 74.02 45.06
C LEU A 126 -2.50 73.32 46.43
N ASP A 127 -3.31 72.29 46.56
CA ASP A 127 -3.28 71.42 47.74
C ASP A 127 -2.04 70.51 47.63
N GLY A 128 -0.98 70.85 48.38
CA GLY A 128 0.26 70.08 48.39
C GLY A 128 0.05 68.60 48.74
N GLY A 129 -1.00 68.28 49.52
CA GLY A 129 -1.35 66.90 49.85
C GLY A 129 -1.87 66.11 48.65
N ALA A 130 -2.62 66.75 47.75
CA ALA A 130 -3.14 66.08 46.54
C ALA A 130 -2.02 65.69 45.56
N LEU A 131 -0.97 66.52 45.44
CA LEU A 131 0.17 66.23 44.58
C LEU A 131 1.02 65.07 45.14
N GLU A 132 1.27 65.06 46.45
CA GLU A 132 1.99 63.98 47.14
C GLU A 132 1.24 62.64 47.01
N ILE A 133 -0.08 62.65 47.14
CA ILE A 133 -0.92 61.46 46.92
C ILE A 133 -0.84 60.99 45.47
N ALA A 134 -0.92 61.90 44.49
CA ALA A 134 -0.83 61.54 43.07
C ALA A 134 0.54 60.93 42.71
N GLU A 135 1.63 61.49 43.25
CA GLU A 135 2.98 60.95 43.10
C GLU A 135 3.09 59.55 43.71
N SER A 136 2.60 59.37 44.93
CA SER A 136 2.60 58.08 45.62
C SER A 136 1.84 57.00 44.85
N ILE A 137 0.68 57.35 44.28
CA ILE A 137 -0.10 56.46 43.41
C ILE A 137 0.70 56.10 42.15
N ALA A 138 1.33 57.08 41.50
CA ALA A 138 2.11 56.86 40.28
C ALA A 138 3.32 55.95 40.53
N LEU A 139 4.06 56.16 41.62
CA LEU A 139 5.18 55.31 42.03
C LEU A 139 4.71 53.89 42.33
N THR A 140 3.62 53.75 43.10
CA THR A 140 3.01 52.45 43.39
C THR A 140 2.56 51.73 42.11
N ALA A 141 2.01 52.45 41.14
CA ALA A 141 1.61 51.89 39.85
C ALA A 141 2.83 51.43 39.02
N LEU A 142 3.92 52.21 39.03
CA LEU A 142 5.17 51.83 38.37
C LEU A 142 5.80 50.59 38.99
N ASP A 143 5.86 50.50 40.32
CA ASP A 143 6.38 49.32 41.04
C ASP A 143 5.53 48.08 40.76
N ASN A 144 4.21 48.22 40.77
CA ASN A 144 3.30 47.13 40.41
C ASN A 144 3.48 46.69 38.96
N ASN A 145 3.64 47.62 38.02
CA ASN A 145 3.91 47.30 36.63
C ASN A 145 5.26 46.59 36.46
N ALA A 146 6.31 47.04 37.14
CA ALA A 146 7.61 46.38 37.13
C ALA A 146 7.48 44.94 37.64
N LEU A 147 6.78 44.71 38.76
CA LEU A 147 6.53 43.39 39.32
C LEU A 147 5.69 42.49 38.39
N VAL A 148 4.72 43.05 37.66
CA VAL A 148 3.93 42.30 36.67
C VAL A 148 4.81 41.87 35.48
N VAL A 149 5.66 42.77 34.97
CA VAL A 149 6.57 42.46 33.86
C VAL A 149 7.58 41.39 34.28
N ASP A 150 8.18 41.52 35.46
CA ASP A 150 9.14 40.55 36.00
C ASP A 150 8.53 39.14 36.07
N ARG A 151 7.34 39.02 36.68
CA ARG A 151 6.60 37.76 36.75
C ARG A 151 6.20 37.21 35.38
N ALA A 152 5.87 38.07 34.42
CA ALA A 152 5.54 37.65 33.07
C ALA A 152 6.76 37.09 32.33
N LEU A 153 7.95 37.67 32.55
CA LEU A 153 9.21 37.17 32.00
C LEU A 153 9.60 35.84 32.62
N ASP A 154 9.52 35.70 33.95
CA ASP A 154 9.79 34.44 34.67
C ASP A 154 8.86 33.31 34.20
N PHE A 155 7.57 33.63 34.04
CA PHE A 155 6.60 32.69 33.50
C PHE A 155 6.95 32.28 32.06
N GLY A 156 7.32 33.26 31.21
CA GLY A 156 7.75 33.01 29.84
C GLY A 156 8.99 32.11 29.76
N GLU A 157 9.99 32.36 30.59
CA GLU A 157 11.19 31.53 30.69
C GLU A 157 10.84 30.10 31.13
N SER A 158 10.02 29.96 32.18
CA SER A 158 9.58 28.65 32.67
C SER A 158 8.81 27.87 31.60
N ALA A 159 7.91 28.53 30.87
CA ALA A 159 7.15 27.92 29.78
C ALA A 159 8.05 27.48 28.62
N ILE A 160 9.04 28.29 28.22
CA ILE A 160 10.01 27.96 27.17
C ILE A 160 10.85 26.76 27.59
N ASN A 161 11.33 26.74 28.84
CA ASN A 161 12.14 25.64 29.37
C ASN A 161 11.34 24.33 29.40
N GLU A 162 10.07 24.37 29.83
CA GLU A 162 9.20 23.19 29.83
C GLU A 162 8.95 22.68 28.39
N VAL A 163 8.63 23.57 27.45
CA VAL A 163 8.44 23.19 26.04
C VAL A 163 9.73 22.60 25.45
N GLY A 164 10.90 23.16 25.80
CA GLY A 164 12.20 22.63 25.40
C GLY A 164 12.42 21.21 25.93
N SER A 165 12.18 20.99 27.22
CA SER A 165 12.31 19.68 27.89
C SER A 165 11.40 18.61 27.26
N VAL A 166 10.12 18.95 27.05
CA VAL A 166 9.15 18.06 26.40
C VAL A 166 9.56 17.76 24.97
N SER A 167 10.06 18.74 24.23
CA SER A 167 10.50 18.57 22.83
C SER A 167 11.71 17.63 22.74
N VAL A 168 12.70 17.79 23.61
CA VAL A 168 13.87 16.89 23.68
C VAL A 168 13.42 15.46 23.99
N SER A 169 12.57 15.30 25.02
CA SER A 169 12.05 13.98 25.39
C SER A 169 11.27 13.31 24.26
N ALA A 170 10.48 14.08 23.50
CA ALA A 170 9.74 13.58 22.35
C ALA A 170 10.68 13.16 21.20
N ILE A 171 11.74 13.94 20.93
CA ILE A 171 12.76 13.61 19.92
C ILE A 171 13.50 12.32 20.31
N ASP A 172 13.90 12.18 21.57
CA ASP A 172 14.56 10.96 22.05
C ASP A 172 13.66 9.73 21.90
N ALA A 173 12.39 9.85 22.27
CA ALA A 173 11.42 8.77 22.08
C ALA A 173 11.22 8.40 20.60
N ILE A 174 11.20 9.39 19.70
CA ILE A 174 11.14 9.15 18.25
C ILE A 174 12.39 8.41 17.78
N ASN A 175 13.59 8.87 18.17
CA ASN A 175 14.85 8.25 17.79
C ASN A 175 14.93 6.79 18.26
N ASP A 176 14.54 6.50 19.49
CA ASP A 176 14.51 5.14 20.04
C ASP A 176 13.51 4.23 19.32
N ASN A 177 12.32 4.76 19.02
CA ASN A 177 11.31 4.06 18.24
C ASN A 177 11.80 3.75 16.82
N SER A 178 12.38 4.74 16.14
CA SER A 178 12.96 4.59 14.80
C SER A 178 14.11 3.59 14.78
N ALA A 179 15.02 3.64 15.76
CA ALA A 179 16.13 2.70 15.87
C ALA A 179 15.63 1.26 16.12
N ARG A 180 14.56 1.08 16.90
CA ARG A 180 13.94 -0.23 17.11
C ARG A 180 13.25 -0.75 15.85
N ALA A 181 12.47 0.09 15.16
CA ALA A 181 11.82 -0.29 13.91
C ALA A 181 12.86 -0.70 12.84
N MET A 182 13.96 0.04 12.72
CA MET A 182 15.03 -0.29 11.77
C MET A 182 15.73 -1.61 12.08
N ARG A 183 15.93 -1.93 13.36
CA ARG A 183 16.46 -3.25 13.78
C ARG A 183 15.51 -4.37 13.38
N GLU A 184 14.22 -4.23 13.66
CA GLU A 184 13.20 -5.22 13.31
C GLU A 184 13.13 -5.45 11.78
N VAL A 185 13.14 -4.38 10.98
CA VAL A 185 13.18 -4.48 9.51
C VAL A 185 14.45 -5.20 9.04
N THR A 186 15.60 -4.90 9.65
CA THR A 186 16.88 -5.53 9.31
C THR A 186 16.86 -7.03 9.63
N ASP A 187 16.36 -7.39 10.80
CA ASP A 187 16.30 -8.79 11.25
C ASP A 187 15.29 -9.60 10.42
N ASN A 188 14.12 -9.03 10.11
CA ASN A 188 13.15 -9.65 9.21
C ASN A 188 13.71 -9.84 7.80
N SER A 189 14.47 -8.86 7.29
CA SER A 189 15.12 -8.96 5.98
C SER A 189 16.17 -10.05 5.95
N ARG A 190 16.98 -10.18 7.00
CA ARG A 190 17.96 -11.27 7.15
C ARG A 190 17.28 -12.64 7.17
N PHE A 191 16.25 -12.80 7.98
CA PHE A 191 15.50 -14.06 8.05
C PHE A 191 14.91 -14.45 6.69
N ALA A 192 14.34 -13.49 5.95
CA ALA A 192 13.80 -13.75 4.62
C ALA A 192 14.90 -14.17 3.62
N ILE A 193 16.07 -13.50 3.64
CA ILE A 193 17.22 -13.84 2.79
C ILE A 193 17.74 -15.23 3.12
N ASP A 194 17.91 -15.55 4.40
CA ASP A 194 18.40 -16.86 4.85
C ASP A 194 17.43 -17.97 4.43
N SER A 195 16.12 -17.74 4.55
CA SER A 195 15.10 -18.69 4.11
C SER A 195 15.14 -18.93 2.60
N VAL A 196 15.32 -17.88 1.79
CA VAL A 196 15.43 -18.02 0.33
C VAL A 196 16.71 -18.75 -0.06
N ASN A 197 17.83 -18.46 0.60
CA ASN A 197 19.11 -19.12 0.35
C ASN A 197 19.07 -20.60 0.70
N ASP A 198 18.51 -20.96 1.86
CA ASP A 198 18.34 -22.36 2.27
C ASP A 198 17.42 -23.10 1.30
N PHE A 199 16.28 -22.52 0.93
CA PHE A 199 15.40 -23.09 -0.10
C PHE A 199 16.13 -23.29 -1.43
N GLY A 200 16.86 -22.27 -1.91
CA GLY A 200 17.64 -22.35 -3.14
C GLY A 200 18.69 -23.46 -3.10
N SER A 201 19.41 -23.60 -1.98
CA SER A 201 20.41 -24.66 -1.79
C SER A 201 19.77 -26.04 -1.82
N ARG A 202 18.60 -26.23 -1.19
CA ARG A 202 17.88 -27.50 -1.20
C ARG A 202 17.42 -27.88 -2.61
N VAL A 203 16.81 -26.93 -3.34
CA VAL A 203 16.35 -27.16 -4.72
C VAL A 203 17.51 -27.53 -5.64
N VAL A 204 18.64 -26.83 -5.54
CA VAL A 204 19.84 -27.16 -6.34
C VAL A 204 20.37 -28.55 -5.99
N GLY A 205 20.41 -28.91 -4.71
CA GLY A 205 20.80 -30.25 -4.26
C GLY A 205 19.88 -31.34 -4.79
N GLU A 206 18.56 -31.14 -4.67
CA GLU A 206 17.56 -32.07 -5.19
C GLU A 206 17.63 -32.22 -6.72
N LEU A 207 17.79 -31.11 -7.45
CA LEU A 207 17.94 -31.13 -8.90
C LEU A 207 19.21 -31.88 -9.32
N SER A 208 20.32 -31.65 -8.60
CA SER A 208 21.57 -32.41 -8.82
C SER A 208 21.34 -33.91 -8.64
N ASN A 209 20.66 -34.31 -7.58
CA ASN A 209 20.36 -35.72 -7.32
C ASN A 209 19.47 -36.35 -8.40
N VAL A 210 18.39 -35.66 -8.80
CA VAL A 210 17.49 -36.13 -9.88
C VAL A 210 18.25 -36.25 -11.20
N SER A 211 19.10 -35.27 -11.52
CA SER A 211 19.92 -35.30 -12.73
C SER A 211 20.92 -36.45 -12.73
N GLY A 212 21.56 -36.73 -11.58
CA GLY A 212 22.46 -37.87 -11.41
C GLY A 212 21.74 -39.19 -11.63
N PHE A 213 20.59 -39.39 -10.96
CA PHE A 213 19.77 -40.58 -11.13
C PHE A 213 19.32 -40.80 -12.59
N ALA A 214 18.92 -39.73 -13.28
CA ALA A 214 18.53 -39.81 -14.69
C ALA A 214 19.71 -40.21 -15.59
N ILE A 215 20.91 -39.67 -15.35
CA ILE A 215 22.12 -40.03 -16.09
C ILE A 215 22.50 -41.49 -15.84
N ASP A 216 22.46 -41.94 -14.58
CA ASP A 216 22.76 -43.33 -14.22
C ASP A 216 21.78 -44.28 -14.91
N THR A 217 20.47 -43.98 -14.86
CA THR A 217 19.43 -44.78 -15.52
C THR A 217 19.66 -44.90 -17.03
N VAL A 218 19.97 -43.78 -17.71
CA VAL A 218 20.25 -43.79 -19.15
C VAL A 218 21.53 -44.56 -19.46
N THR A 219 22.55 -44.43 -18.62
CA THR A 219 23.84 -45.11 -18.78
C THR A 219 23.67 -46.62 -18.64
N ASP A 220 22.99 -47.07 -17.59
CA ASP A 220 22.72 -48.49 -17.33
C ASP A 220 21.89 -49.11 -18.45
N PHE A 221 20.79 -48.45 -18.84
CA PHE A 221 19.95 -48.91 -19.96
C PHE A 221 20.75 -48.99 -21.27
N SER A 222 21.61 -48.00 -21.55
CA SER A 222 22.43 -47.98 -22.76
C SER A 222 23.47 -49.10 -22.74
N ALA A 223 24.05 -49.40 -21.57
CA ALA A 223 25.00 -50.50 -21.41
C ALA A 223 24.33 -51.85 -21.66
N GLU A 224 23.17 -52.09 -21.05
CA GLU A 224 22.39 -53.32 -21.24
C GLU A 224 21.96 -53.50 -22.71
N ALA A 225 21.45 -52.44 -23.36
CA ALA A 225 21.07 -52.49 -24.76
C ALA A 225 22.25 -52.78 -25.70
N LEU A 226 23.44 -52.25 -25.40
CA LEU A 226 24.66 -52.53 -26.16
C LEU A 226 25.15 -53.97 -25.96
N GLU A 227 25.06 -54.50 -24.73
CA GLU A 227 25.38 -55.89 -24.44
C GLU A 227 24.45 -56.83 -25.20
N GLU A 228 23.14 -56.58 -25.17
CA GLU A 228 22.15 -57.38 -25.90
C GLU A 228 22.38 -57.30 -27.42
N LEU A 229 22.65 -56.12 -27.96
CA LEU A 229 22.95 -55.96 -29.39
C LEU A 229 24.24 -56.70 -29.80
N THR A 230 25.26 -56.66 -28.94
CA THR A 230 26.53 -57.36 -29.16
C THR A 230 26.32 -58.87 -29.16
N GLU A 231 25.55 -59.40 -28.21
CA GLU A 231 25.25 -60.83 -28.13
C GLU A 231 24.39 -61.29 -29.31
N ASN A 232 23.36 -60.53 -29.68
CA ASN A 232 22.55 -60.83 -30.87
C ASN A 232 23.39 -60.85 -32.15
N THR A 233 24.33 -59.90 -32.30
CA THR A 233 25.25 -59.85 -33.44
C THR A 233 26.17 -61.07 -33.46
N ARG A 234 26.67 -61.50 -32.29
CA ARG A 234 27.48 -62.71 -32.14
C ARG A 234 26.70 -63.97 -32.54
N VAL A 235 25.50 -64.16 -31.99
CA VAL A 235 24.63 -65.30 -32.31
C VAL A 235 24.29 -65.32 -33.80
N PHE A 236 23.97 -64.18 -34.40
CA PHE A 236 23.73 -64.07 -35.84
C PHE A 236 24.96 -64.49 -36.66
N SER A 237 26.16 -64.04 -36.28
CA SER A 237 27.42 -64.39 -36.94
C SER A 237 27.73 -65.89 -36.83
N ASP A 238 27.50 -66.50 -35.67
CA ASP A 238 27.68 -67.94 -35.45
C ASP A 238 26.71 -68.75 -36.33
N ASN A 239 25.44 -68.35 -36.38
CA ASN A 239 24.43 -68.96 -37.26
C ASN A 239 24.80 -68.83 -38.74
N LEU A 240 25.25 -67.65 -39.18
CA LEU A 240 25.67 -67.44 -40.57
C LEU A 240 26.86 -68.34 -40.93
N THR A 241 27.82 -68.48 -40.02
CA THR A 241 28.97 -69.38 -40.18
C THR A 241 28.52 -70.83 -40.28
N GLN A 242 27.60 -71.26 -39.41
CA GLN A 242 27.05 -72.62 -39.42
C GLN A 242 26.31 -72.92 -40.74
N VAL A 243 25.45 -72.01 -41.20
CA VAL A 243 24.73 -72.15 -42.47
C VAL A 243 25.70 -72.20 -43.66
N SER A 244 26.74 -71.37 -43.66
CA SER A 244 27.77 -71.37 -44.69
C SER A 244 28.51 -72.71 -44.73
N GLN A 245 28.95 -73.23 -43.58
CA GLN A 245 29.60 -74.53 -43.47
C GLN A 245 28.70 -75.68 -43.94
N ALA A 246 27.43 -75.68 -43.54
CA ALA A 246 26.45 -76.67 -43.98
C ALA A 246 26.23 -76.61 -45.49
N SER A 247 26.14 -75.41 -46.06
CA SER A 247 26.02 -75.21 -47.51
C SER A 247 27.25 -75.73 -48.27
N MET A 248 28.45 -75.46 -47.77
CA MET A 248 29.70 -75.99 -48.36
C MET A 248 29.76 -77.52 -48.30
N ALA A 249 29.37 -78.13 -47.18
CA ALA A 249 29.33 -79.58 -47.02
C ALA A 249 28.32 -80.21 -48.00
N ASN A 250 27.11 -79.66 -48.09
CA ASN A 250 26.09 -80.10 -49.04
C ASN A 250 26.57 -79.98 -50.49
N ASN A 251 27.16 -78.84 -50.87
CA ASN A 251 27.70 -78.64 -52.22
C ASN A 251 28.83 -79.63 -52.54
N SER A 252 29.71 -79.92 -51.57
CA SER A 252 30.75 -80.94 -51.71
C SER A 252 30.15 -82.34 -51.93
N GLN A 253 29.08 -82.67 -51.20
CA GLN A 253 28.39 -83.96 -51.35
C GLN A 253 27.70 -84.08 -52.72
N VAL A 254 27.01 -83.03 -53.16
CA VAL A 254 26.39 -82.97 -54.50
C VAL A 254 27.45 -83.12 -55.59
N LEU A 255 28.59 -82.45 -55.46
CA LEU A 255 29.68 -82.55 -56.42
C LEU A 255 30.29 -83.96 -56.46
N ALA A 256 30.47 -84.60 -55.30
CA ALA A 256 30.95 -85.97 -55.22
C ALA A 256 29.96 -86.96 -55.86
N ALA A 257 28.65 -86.82 -55.59
CA ALA A 257 27.61 -87.64 -56.20
C ALA A 257 27.57 -87.47 -57.73
N ALA A 258 27.68 -86.22 -58.22
CA ALA A 258 27.75 -85.95 -59.66
C ALA A 258 29.01 -86.53 -60.31
N ALA A 259 30.18 -86.45 -59.65
CA ALA A 259 31.42 -87.04 -60.12
C ALA A 259 31.33 -88.57 -60.21
N GLN A 260 30.71 -89.20 -59.20
CA GLN A 260 30.46 -90.65 -59.19
C GLN A 260 29.51 -91.05 -60.32
N SER A 261 28.36 -90.37 -60.47
CA SER A 261 27.42 -90.61 -61.56
C SER A 261 28.10 -90.50 -62.93
N ASN A 262 28.92 -89.46 -63.15
CA ASN A 262 29.68 -89.31 -64.39
C ASN A 262 30.68 -90.46 -64.62
N SER A 263 31.26 -91.03 -63.56
CA SER A 263 32.14 -92.19 -63.67
C SER A 263 31.38 -93.46 -64.03
N GLU A 264 30.21 -93.66 -63.42
CA GLU A 264 29.29 -94.76 -63.73
C GLU A 264 28.79 -94.65 -65.18
N ASP A 265 28.34 -93.46 -65.59
CA ASP A 265 27.93 -93.17 -66.97
C ASP A 265 29.05 -93.47 -67.97
N LYS A 266 30.30 -93.05 -67.68
CA LYS A 266 31.46 -93.37 -68.52
C LYS A 266 31.71 -94.88 -68.60
N ALA A 267 31.55 -95.61 -67.51
CA ALA A 267 31.71 -97.07 -67.50
C ALA A 267 30.63 -97.76 -68.34
N ILE A 268 29.37 -97.33 -68.21
CA ILE A 268 28.25 -97.83 -69.02
C ILE A 268 28.48 -97.52 -70.50
N ILE A 269 28.89 -96.30 -70.84
CA ILE A 269 29.20 -95.92 -72.23
C ILE A 269 30.35 -96.76 -72.79
N ALA A 270 31.40 -97.02 -72.00
CA ALA A 270 32.52 -97.86 -72.40
C ALA A 270 32.09 -99.33 -72.60
N GLU A 271 31.25 -99.86 -71.71
CA GLU A 271 30.69 -101.21 -71.83
C GLU A 271 29.77 -101.33 -73.04
N LEU A 272 28.92 -100.33 -73.28
CA LEU A 272 28.07 -100.27 -74.46
C LEU A 272 28.91 -100.21 -75.73
N ALA A 273 29.92 -99.34 -75.79
CA ALA A 273 30.85 -99.28 -76.92
C ALA A 273 31.59 -100.61 -77.15
N ARG A 274 32.00 -101.30 -76.08
CA ARG A 274 32.63 -102.63 -76.14
C ARG A 274 31.66 -103.68 -76.66
N ASN A 275 30.43 -103.73 -76.14
CA ASN A 275 29.39 -104.66 -76.58
C ASN A 275 28.97 -104.40 -78.03
N THR A 276 28.82 -103.14 -78.43
CA THR A 276 28.54 -102.76 -79.84
C THR A 276 29.73 -103.10 -80.75
N SER A 277 30.98 -102.93 -80.29
CA SER A 277 32.16 -103.39 -81.02
C SER A 277 32.21 -104.92 -81.16
N LEU A 278 31.91 -105.67 -80.10
CA LEU A 278 31.86 -107.14 -80.11
C LEU A 278 30.71 -107.69 -80.96
N ALA A 279 29.52 -107.12 -80.82
CA ALA A 279 28.38 -107.44 -81.70
C ALA A 279 28.68 -107.05 -83.14
N GLY A 280 29.35 -105.92 -83.37
CA GLY A 280 29.85 -105.53 -84.69
C GLY A 280 30.84 -106.55 -85.25
N GLN A 281 31.78 -107.05 -84.44
CA GLN A 281 32.70 -108.12 -84.83
C GLN A 281 31.99 -109.45 -85.09
N ASP A 282 31.00 -109.85 -84.28
CA ASP A 282 30.23 -111.08 -84.47
C ASP A 282 29.35 -111.02 -85.74
N ILE A 283 28.81 -109.84 -86.07
CA ILE A 283 28.10 -109.60 -87.34
C ILE A 283 29.07 -109.70 -88.52
N VAL A 284 30.27 -109.12 -88.43
CA VAL A 284 31.31 -109.25 -89.47
C VAL A 284 31.78 -110.70 -89.58
N ALA A 285 31.91 -111.43 -88.47
CA ALA A 285 32.29 -112.84 -88.43
C ALA A 285 31.21 -113.74 -89.04
N LYS A 286 29.94 -113.61 -88.65
CA LYS A 286 28.80 -114.32 -89.27
C LYS A 286 28.58 -113.92 -90.73
N SER A 287 28.80 -112.66 -91.08
CA SER A 287 28.79 -112.21 -92.47
C SER A 287 29.94 -112.85 -93.24
N SER A 288 31.12 -112.97 -92.65
CA SER A 288 32.26 -113.66 -93.25
C SER A 288 31.97 -115.16 -93.38
N GLU A 289 31.40 -115.82 -92.37
CA GLU A 289 31.05 -117.23 -92.39
C GLU A 289 29.99 -117.52 -93.46
N LYS A 290 28.96 -116.66 -93.58
CA LYS A 290 28.02 -116.72 -94.70
C LYS A 290 28.72 -116.50 -96.03
N MET A 291 29.63 -115.53 -96.16
CA MET A 291 30.43 -115.36 -97.38
C MET A 291 31.26 -116.60 -97.70
N THR A 292 31.95 -117.18 -96.73
CA THR A 292 32.77 -118.39 -96.90
C THR A 292 31.90 -119.59 -97.24
N MET A 293 30.70 -119.71 -96.67
CA MET A 293 29.73 -120.75 -96.98
C MET A 293 29.15 -120.56 -98.40
N TYR A 294 28.82 -119.33 -98.82
CA TYR A 294 28.44 -119.05 -100.20
C TYR A 294 29.59 -119.34 -101.17
N MET A 295 30.83 -119.05 -100.79
CA MET A 295 32.03 -119.34 -101.58
C MET A 295 32.31 -120.85 -101.64
N ALA A 296 32.08 -121.60 -100.57
CA ALA A 296 32.19 -123.05 -100.51
C ALA A 296 31.07 -123.74 -101.31
N ILE A 297 29.84 -123.22 -101.26
CA ILE A 297 28.72 -123.69 -102.09
C ILE A 297 28.99 -123.39 -103.57
N ALA A 298 29.49 -122.20 -103.91
CA ALA A 298 29.90 -121.87 -105.27
C ALA A 298 31.02 -122.79 -105.79
N LEU A 299 31.99 -123.14 -104.93
CA LEU A 299 33.04 -124.12 -105.24
C LEU A 299 32.48 -125.54 -105.38
N ALA A 300 31.53 -125.95 -104.55
CA ALA A 300 30.88 -127.26 -104.62
C ALA A 300 30.03 -127.40 -105.89
N PHE A 301 29.27 -126.37 -106.27
CA PHE A 301 28.59 -126.34 -107.57
C PHE A 301 29.58 -126.27 -108.74
N GLY A 302 30.71 -125.57 -108.60
CA GLY A 302 31.80 -125.59 -109.58
C GLY A 302 32.39 -126.99 -109.79
N PHE A 303 32.56 -127.76 -108.70
CA PHE A 303 33.04 -129.14 -108.76
C PHE A 303 32.03 -130.10 -109.38
N VAL A 304 30.74 -129.99 -109.04
CA VAL A 304 29.69 -130.82 -109.67
C VAL A 304 29.54 -130.51 -111.16
N PHE A 305 29.74 -129.26 -111.57
CA PHE A 305 29.76 -128.89 -112.99
C PHE A 305 31.01 -129.41 -113.73
N MET A 306 32.15 -129.58 -113.03
CA MET A 306 33.34 -130.22 -113.60
C MET A 306 33.26 -131.75 -113.67
N SER A 307 32.54 -132.40 -112.75
CA SER A 307 32.36 -133.86 -112.77
C SER A 307 31.44 -134.36 -113.89
N PHE A 308 30.70 -133.47 -114.56
CA PHE A 308 30.00 -133.76 -115.83
C PHE A 308 30.89 -133.60 -117.07
N ARG A 309 32.19 -133.35 -116.89
CA ARG A 309 33.12 -133.06 -118.00
C ARG A 309 34.47 -133.76 -117.84
N SER A 310 34.47 -135.05 -117.52
CA SER A 310 35.61 -135.94 -117.77
C SER A 310 35.23 -137.40 -117.49
N ASN A 311 34.94 -138.14 -118.57
CA ASN A 311 35.08 -139.59 -118.78
C ASN A 311 34.71 -140.56 -117.65
#